data_AF-A0A8J3N054-F1
#
_entry.id   AF-A0A8J3N054-F1
#
_cell.length_a   1.000
_cell.length_b   1.000
_cell.length_c   1.000
_cell.angle_alpha   90.00
_cell.angle_beta   90.00
_cell.angle_gamma   90.00
#
_symmetry.space_group_name_H-M   'P 1'
#
loop_
_entity.id
_entity.type
_entity.pdbx_description
1 polymer ?
#
loop_
_entity_poly.entity_id
_entity_poly.type
_entity_poly.pdbx_seq_one_letter_code
_entity_poly.pdbx_strand_id
1 'polypeptide(L)' 'MAVMRNGENTACRGLVGQTMILAKLVELGKEVLLPWGDHLRYDLAYCETNDTTGIGKLIRVQCKVG' A
#
# COMPACT_ATOMS: atom_id res chain seq x y z
N MET A 1 -1.79 11.52 -25.47
CA MET A 1 -1.21 10.21 -25.10
C MET A 1 0.29 10.38 -25.01
N ALA A 2 0.84 10.47 -23.80
CA ALA A 2 2.28 10.59 -23.59
C ALA A 2 2.91 9.20 -23.61
N VAL A 3 3.84 8.99 -24.54
CA VAL A 3 4.69 7.79 -24.64
C VAL A 3 5.74 7.89 -23.52
N MET A 4 5.65 7.05 -22.50
CA MET A 4 6.62 7.04 -21.39
C MET A 4 7.82 6.14 -21.70
N ARG A 5 9.04 6.67 -21.52
CA ARG A 5 10.33 6.02 -21.79
C ARG A 5 10.68 4.97 -20.73
N ASN A 6 11.38 3.93 -21.17
CA ASN A 6 11.64 2.64 -20.50
C ASN A 6 12.33 2.66 -19.10
N GLY A 7 12.76 3.81 -18.57
CA GLY A 7 13.34 3.94 -17.22
C GLY A 7 12.46 4.67 -16.20
N GLU A 8 11.58 5.56 -16.66
CA GLU A 8 10.69 6.37 -15.82
C GLU A 8 9.42 5.59 -15.42
N ASN A 9 9.14 4.48 -16.11
CA ASN A 9 7.87 3.77 -16.01
C ASN A 9 7.78 2.82 -14.80
N THR A 10 8.90 2.36 -14.23
CA THR A 10 8.88 1.39 -13.12
C THR A 10 8.38 2.00 -11.82
N ALA A 11 8.80 3.22 -11.50
CA ALA A 11 8.34 3.95 -10.32
C ALA A 11 6.84 4.29 -10.45
N CYS A 12 6.40 4.76 -11.62
CA CYS A 12 4.98 4.98 -11.90
C CYS A 12 4.16 3.69 -11.80
N ARG A 13 4.64 2.57 -12.35
CA ARG A 13 3.98 1.26 -12.20
C ARG A 13 3.89 0.84 -10.74
N GLY A 14 4.97 1.03 -9.97
CA GLY A 14 5.01 0.81 -8.52
C GLY A 14 3.92 1.60 -7.79
N LEU A 15 3.87 2.90 -8.04
CA LEU A 15 2.89 3.81 -7.44
C LEU A 15 1.45 3.43 -7.81
N VAL A 16 1.19 3.08 -9.07
CA VAL A 16 -0.14 2.61 -9.52
C VAL A 16 -0.53 1.32 -8.79
N GLY A 17 0.39 0.35 -8.70
CA GLY A 17 0.15 -0.90 -7.97
C GLY A 17 -0.13 -0.68 -6.49
N GLN A 18 0.66 0.17 -5.83
CA GLN A 18 0.44 0.58 -4.44
C GLN A 18 -0.93 1.25 -4.26
N THR A 19 -1.30 2.17 -5.16
CA THR A 19 -2.58 2.88 -5.12
C THR A 19 -3.78 1.94 -5.30
N MET A 20 -3.67 0.94 -6.17
CA MET A 20 -4.70 -0.08 -6.34
C MET A 20 -4.93 -0.89 -5.06
N ILE A 21 -3.85 -1.30 -4.39
CA ILE A 21 -3.92 -2.05 -3.14
C ILE A 21 -4.53 -1.18 -2.04
N LEU A 22 -4.10 0.08 -1.94
CA LEU A 22 -4.69 1.06 -1.03
C LEU A 22 -6.20 1.18 -1.23
N ALA A 23 -6.66 1.39 -2.47
CA ALA A 23 -8.08 1.50 -2.79
C ALA A 23 -8.87 0.26 -2.33
N LYS A 24 -8.33 -0.94 -2.56
CA LYS A 24 -8.98 -2.19 -2.10
C LYS A 24 -9.04 -2.32 -0.59
N LEU A 25 -8.00 -1.92 0.14
CA LEU A 25 -8.04 -1.94 1.60
C LEU A 25 -9.07 -0.95 2.16
N VAL A 26 -9.17 0.24 1.56
CA VAL A 26 -10.18 1.24 1.93
C VAL A 26 -11.60 0.75 1.61
N GLU A 27 -11.82 0.13 0.45
CA GLU A 27 -13.12 -0.49 0.09
C GLU A 27 -13.54 -1.57 1.09
N LEU A 28 -12.58 -2.30 1.66
CA LEU A 28 -12.82 -3.30 2.71
C LEU A 28 -13.03 -2.69 4.11
N GLY A 29 -13.07 -1.36 4.22
CA GLY A 29 -13.25 -0.65 5.49
C GLY A 29 -12.03 -0.70 6.41
N LYS A 30 -10.84 -1.02 5.88
CA LYS A 30 -9.62 -1.04 6.68
C LYS A 30 -9.08 0.38 6.89
N GLU A 31 -8.62 0.65 8.10
CA GLU A 31 -7.85 1.85 8.40
C GLU A 31 -6.41 1.67 7.91
N VAL A 32 -6.04 2.39 6.85
CA VAL A 32 -4.73 2.27 6.20
C VAL A 32 -3.82 3.44 6.58
N LEU A 33 -2.58 3.11 6.92
CA LEU A 33 -1.50 4.03 7.21
C LEU A 33 -0.51 4.07 6.04
N LEU A 34 -0.23 5.28 5.57
CA LEU A 34 0.81 5.53 4.58
C LEU A 34 2.10 6.00 5.28
N PRO A 35 3.22 5.28 5.12
CA PRO A 35 4.49 5.69 5.70
C PRO A 35 4.95 7.03 5.14
N TRP A 36 5.58 7.86 5.97
CA TRP A 36 6.20 9.10 5.51
C TRP A 36 7.57 8.79 4.89
N GLY A 37 7.62 8.70 3.56
CA GLY A 37 8.82 8.44 2.77
C GLY A 37 9.20 6.97 2.64
N ASP A 38 10.22 6.71 1.83
CA ASP A 38 10.49 5.36 1.25
C ASP A 38 11.61 4.58 1.96
N HIS A 39 12.01 5.02 3.15
CA HIS A 39 13.10 4.39 3.93
C HIS A 39 12.64 3.14 4.69
N LEU A 40 11.33 2.87 4.69
CA LEU A 40 10.72 1.75 5.40
C LEU A 40 10.62 0.52 4.50
N ARG A 41 10.65 -0.67 5.11
CA ARG A 41 10.63 -1.97 4.40
C ARG A 41 9.21 -2.42 3.99
N TYR A 42 8.28 -1.47 3.86
CA TYR A 42 6.88 -1.70 3.52
C TYR A 42 6.31 -0.42 2.89
N ASP A 43 5.30 -0.57 2.03
CA ASP A 43 4.73 0.53 1.26
C ASP A 43 3.44 1.08 1.88
N LEU A 44 2.71 0.24 2.64
CA LEU A 44 1.51 0.61 3.38
C LEU A 44 1.30 -0.33 4.57
N ALA A 45 0.50 0.07 5.54
CA ALA A 45 0.10 -0.78 6.64
C ALA A 45 -1.39 -0.59 6.95
N TYR A 46 -2.05 -1.57 7.55
CA TYR A 46 -3.42 -1.39 8.05
C TYR A 46 -3.59 -1.99 9.43
N CYS A 47 -4.54 -1.43 10.18
CA CYS A 47 -4.91 -1.95 11.49
C CYS A 47 -5.94 -3.07 11.35
N GLU A 48 -5.68 -4.18 12.04
CA GLU A 48 -6.62 -5.26 12.21
C GLU A 48 -6.94 -5.43 13.68
N THR A 49 -8.17 -5.06 14.05
CA THR A 49 -8.67 -5.25 15.41
C THR A 49 -9.23 -6.66 15.54
N ASN A 50 -8.84 -7.35 16.60
CA ASN A 50 -9.48 -8.60 16.96
C ASN A 50 -10.70 -8.31 17.84
N ASP A 51 -11.90 -8.53 17.31
CA ASP A 51 -13.17 -8.22 17.99
C ASP A 51 -13.37 -8.95 19.32
N THR A 52 -12.66 -10.07 19.53
CA THR A 52 -12.75 -10.87 20.78
C THR A 52 -11.86 -10.32 21.88
N THR A 53 -10.74 -9.68 21.54
CA THR A 53 -9.72 -9.25 22.52
C THR A 53 -9.55 -7.73 22.60
N GLY A 54 -10.07 -6.99 21.62
CA GLY A 54 -9.86 -5.54 21.48
C GLY A 54 -8.43 -5.13 21.13
N ILE A 55 -7.52 -6.10 20.96
CA ILE A 55 -6.11 -5.83 20.65
C ILE A 55 -5.97 -5.60 19.14
N GLY A 56 -5.50 -4.41 18.77
CA GLY A 56 -5.15 -4.06 17.39
C GLY A 56 -3.79 -4.60 16.99
N LYS A 57 -3.70 -5.22 15.81
CA LYS A 57 -2.45 -5.61 15.16
C LYS A 57 -2.19 -4.72 13.97
N LEU A 58 -0.95 -4.26 13.82
CA LEU A 58 -0.52 -3.52 12.65
C LEU A 58 0.05 -4.49 11.60
N ILE A 59 -0.64 -4.59 10.46
CA ILE A 59 -0.22 -5.44 9.35
C ILE A 59 0.53 -4.59 8.34
N ARG A 60 1.82 -4.90 8.11
CA ARG A 60 2.67 -4.21 7.14
C ARG A 60 2.62 -4.92 5.79
N VAL A 61 2.45 -4.16 4.71
CA VAL A 61 2.30 -4.67 3.35
C VAL A 61 3.38 -4.08 2.46
N GLN A 62 4.14 -4.95 1.81
CA GLN A 62 5.02 -4.57 0.70
C GLN A 62 4.31 -4.91 -0.61
N CYS A 63 4.07 -3.90 -1.42
CA CYS A 63 3.52 -4.00 -2.77
C CYS A 63 4.65 -4.34 -3.75
N LYS A 64 4.37 -5.26 -4.68
CA LYS A 64 5.24 -5.59 -5.81
C LYS A 64 4.37 -5.68 -7.05
N VAL A 65 4.87 -5.14 -8.16
CA VAL A 65 4.18 -5.13 -9.45
C VAL A 65 4.99 -5.99 -10.40
N GLY A 66 4.35 -7.04 -10.93
CA GLY A 66 4.94 -7.99 -11.89
C GLY A 66 4.97 -7.46 -13.31
#